data_AF-A0AAV5A6H6-F1
#
_entry.id   AF-A0AAV5A6H6-F1
#
_cell.length_a   1.000
_cell.length_b   1.000
_cell.length_c   1.000
_cell.angle_alpha   90.00
_cell.angle_beta   90.00
_cell.angle_gamma   90.00
#
_symmetry.space_group_name_H-M   'P 1'
#
loop_
_entity.id
_entity.type
_entity.pdbx_description
1 polymer ?
#
loop_
_entity_poly.entity_id
_entity_poly.type
_entity_poly.pdbx_seq_one_letter_code
_entity_poly.pdbx_strand_id
1 'polypeptide(L)'
;MTPYWVTKGLELTISCRFLRAEDDPQTSKSWDAQLAKKYEDNLFKEFAVCDLKHFKSGNIALRWRTEDEVLLGAGENTCGNTRCPRHQATDNELPKLTTLELPFAYTEQGETQ
;
A
#
# COMPACT_ATOMS: atom_id res chain seq x y z
N MET A 1 9.78 -15.44 -29.50
CA MET A 1 8.42 -15.02 -29.10
C MET A 1 8.39 -15.04 -27.58
N THR A 2 8.87 -13.97 -26.94
CA THR A 2 9.00 -13.90 -25.48
C THR A 2 7.71 -13.35 -24.87
N PRO A 3 7.22 -13.92 -23.76
CA PRO A 3 5.95 -13.53 -23.17
C PRO A 3 6.07 -12.17 -22.44
N TYR A 4 5.08 -11.32 -22.66
CA TYR A 4 4.95 -9.97 -22.11
C TYR A 4 4.51 -10.00 -20.63
N TRP A 5 5.39 -10.40 -19.72
CA TRP A 5 5.15 -10.21 -18.27
C TRP A 5 6.41 -10.06 -17.43
N VAL A 6 7.59 -9.90 -18.04
CA VAL A 6 8.78 -9.51 -17.28
C VAL A 6 8.53 -8.12 -16.70
N THR A 7 8.22 -8.07 -15.42
CA THR A 7 8.17 -6.84 -14.63
C THR A 7 9.52 -6.18 -14.80
N LYS A 8 9.56 -5.00 -15.43
CA LYS A 8 10.70 -4.11 -15.23
C LYS A 8 10.73 -3.84 -13.73
N GLY A 9 11.76 -4.36 -13.06
CA GLY A 9 11.95 -4.22 -11.62
C GLY A 9 11.78 -2.75 -11.23
N LEU A 10 10.90 -2.51 -10.27
CA LEU A 10 10.70 -1.19 -9.71
C LEU A 10 11.89 -0.95 -8.76
N GLU A 11 13.02 -0.46 -9.30
CA GLU A 11 14.18 -0.11 -8.48
C GLU A 11 13.86 1.19 -7.72
N LEU A 12 13.44 1.03 -6.46
CA LEU A 12 13.20 2.12 -5.54
C LEU A 12 14.48 2.41 -4.75
N THR A 13 15.06 3.59 -4.93
CA THR A 13 16.15 4.09 -4.08
C THR A 13 15.55 5.04 -3.06
N ILE A 14 15.44 4.60 -1.80
CA ILE A 14 14.90 5.38 -0.69
C ILE A 14 16.02 5.65 0.32
N SER A 15 16.13 6.91 0.78
CA SER A 15 17.11 7.34 1.78
C SER A 15 16.71 6.98 3.23
N CYS A 16 15.43 6.68 3.46
CA CYS A 16 14.88 6.22 4.72
C CYS A 16 14.75 4.69 4.78
N ARG A 17 14.96 4.09 5.95
CA ARG A 17 14.72 2.65 6.16
C ARG A 17 13.23 2.32 5.96
N PHE A 18 12.95 1.38 5.05
CA PHE A 18 11.63 0.92 4.64
C PHE A 18 11.03 -0.07 5.63
N LEU A 19 11.84 -1.00 6.17
CA LEU A 19 11.43 -1.94 7.21
C LEU A 19 12.10 -1.59 8.55
N ARG A 20 11.32 -1.24 9.57
CA ARG A 20 11.82 -1.01 10.94
C ARG A 20 11.37 -2.16 11.82
N ALA A 21 12.32 -2.87 12.44
CA ALA A 21 11.98 -3.81 13.51
C ALA A 21 11.49 -3.03 14.74
N GLU A 22 10.46 -3.53 15.42
CA GLU A 22 9.86 -2.84 16.59
C GLU A 22 10.90 -2.52 17.68
N ASP A 23 11.95 -3.35 17.78
CA ASP A 23 13.02 -3.27 18.77
C ASP A 23 14.39 -2.83 18.19
N ASP A 24 14.40 -2.07 17.08
CA ASP A 24 15.66 -1.62 16.47
C ASP A 24 16.40 -0.57 17.34
N PRO A 25 17.57 -0.88 17.91
CA PRO A 25 18.35 0.04 18.75
C PRO A 25 18.89 1.25 18.00
N GLN A 26 18.76 1.31 16.67
CA GLN A 26 19.14 2.47 15.87
C GLN A 26 18.07 3.58 15.88
N THR A 27 16.80 3.23 16.13
CA THR A 27 15.68 4.17 16.24
C THR A 27 15.88 5.19 17.36
N SER A 28 16.59 4.81 18.43
CA SER A 28 16.87 5.67 19.58
C SER A 28 18.07 6.60 19.38
N LYS A 29 18.90 6.41 18.34
CA LYS A 29 20.20 7.10 18.20
C LYS A 29 20.19 8.37 17.34
N SER A 30 19.26 8.51 16.40
CA SER A 30 19.22 9.67 15.49
C SER A 30 17.86 10.37 15.55
N TRP A 31 17.87 11.70 15.63
CA TRP A 31 16.67 12.54 15.63
C TRP A 31 15.80 12.31 14.38
N ASP A 32 16.43 12.16 13.21
CA ASP A 32 15.73 11.93 11.95
C ASP A 32 15.00 10.57 11.94
N ALA A 33 15.59 9.56 12.59
CA ALA A 33 14.97 8.23 12.71
C ALA A 33 13.75 8.26 13.63
N GLN A 34 13.81 9.00 14.75
CA GLN A 34 12.67 9.19 15.66
C GLN A 34 11.53 9.96 14.97
N LEU A 35 11.87 11.01 14.22
CA LEU A 35 10.89 11.79 13.46
C LEU A 35 10.22 10.94 12.39
N ALA A 36 10.98 10.15 11.64
CA ALA A 36 10.45 9.29 10.60
C ALA A 36 9.60 8.13 11.17
N LYS A 37 9.95 7.57 12.34
CA LYS A 37 9.11 6.59 13.05
C LYS A 37 7.79 7.23 13.48
N LYS A 38 7.84 8.40 14.10
CA LYS A 38 6.63 9.13 14.50
C LYS A 38 5.73 9.45 13.30
N TYR A 39 6.31 9.83 12.15
CA TYR A 39 5.53 10.02 10.93
C TYR A 39 4.88 8.73 10.43
N GLU A 40 5.59 7.60 10.51
CA GLU A 40 5.08 6.29 10.12
C GLU A 40 3.96 5.79 11.04
N ASP A 41 4.12 5.92 12.36
CA ASP A 41 3.13 5.52 13.36
C ASP A 41 1.83 6.35 13.23
N ASN A 42 1.96 7.61 12.76
CA ASN A 42 0.82 8.47 12.45
C ASN A 42 0.29 8.29 11.02
N LEU A 43 1.00 7.53 10.17
CA LEU A 43 0.57 7.27 8.82
C LEU A 43 -0.51 6.19 8.88
N PHE A 44 -1.74 6.64 8.81
CA PHE A 44 -2.92 5.84 8.56
C PHE A 44 -2.83 5.25 7.12
N LYS A 45 -2.02 4.20 6.94
CA LYS A 45 -1.69 3.56 5.64
C LYS A 45 -2.90 2.90 4.97
N GLU A 46 -3.92 2.56 5.75
CA GLU A 46 -5.09 1.80 5.30
C GLU A 46 -6.20 2.69 4.70
N PHE A 47 -6.04 4.01 4.62
CA PHE A 47 -7.20 4.92 4.57
C PHE A 47 -7.52 5.50 3.19
N ALA A 48 -6.91 5.04 2.10
CA ALA A 48 -7.20 5.57 0.76
C ALA A 48 -7.93 4.55 -0.12
N VAL A 49 -8.98 5.00 -0.81
CA VAL A 49 -9.64 4.26 -1.89
C VAL A 49 -9.23 4.82 -3.24
N CYS A 50 -9.20 3.95 -4.25
CA CYS A 50 -8.78 4.32 -5.60
C CYS A 50 -9.96 4.42 -6.56
N ASP A 51 -9.95 5.43 -7.43
CA ASP A 51 -10.77 5.44 -8.64
C ASP A 51 -9.88 5.11 -9.84
N LEU A 52 -10.20 3.97 -10.46
CA LEU A 52 -9.49 3.44 -11.60
C LEU A 52 -10.16 3.80 -12.93
N LYS A 53 -11.15 4.71 -12.99
CA LYS A 53 -11.87 5.06 -14.23
C LYS A 53 -10.98 5.27 -15.45
N HIS A 54 -9.84 5.93 -15.26
CA HIS A 54 -8.91 6.29 -16.33
C HIS A 54 -7.56 5.57 -16.22
N PHE A 55 -7.52 4.40 -15.56
CA PHE A 55 -6.27 3.66 -15.35
C PHE A 55 -5.58 3.31 -16.69
N LYS A 56 -6.36 3.03 -17.74
CA LYS A 56 -5.86 2.74 -19.09
C LYS A 56 -5.17 3.94 -19.75
N SER A 57 -5.48 5.14 -19.32
CA SER A 57 -4.85 6.38 -19.76
C SER A 57 -3.70 6.79 -18.83
N GLY A 58 -3.31 5.93 -17.89
CA GLY A 58 -2.26 6.22 -16.89
C GLY A 58 -2.72 7.09 -15.72
N ASN A 59 -4.00 7.44 -15.64
CA ASN A 59 -4.52 8.31 -14.60
C ASN A 59 -5.19 7.48 -13.50
N ILE A 60 -4.73 7.66 -12.27
CA ILE A 60 -5.29 7.04 -11.07
C ILE A 60 -5.62 8.17 -10.10
N ALA A 61 -6.80 8.12 -9.49
CA ALA A 61 -7.18 9.06 -8.44
C ALA A 61 -7.28 8.32 -7.10
N LEU A 62 -6.83 8.98 -6.04
CA LEU A 62 -6.91 8.49 -4.67
C LEU A 62 -7.65 9.51 -3.83
N ARG A 63 -8.47 9.03 -2.89
CA ARG A 63 -9.08 9.86 -1.85
C ARG A 63 -9.04 9.14 -0.52
N TRP A 64 -9.11 9.90 0.56
CA TRP A 64 -9.31 9.36 1.90
C TRP A 64 -10.70 8.72 2.02
N ARG A 65 -10.76 7.62 2.78
CA ARG A 65 -11.98 6.93 3.18
C ARG A 65 -12.75 7.76 4.19
N THR A 66 -14.07 7.66 4.17
CA THR A 66 -14.91 8.17 5.25
C THR A 66 -14.89 7.19 6.44
N GLU A 67 -15.32 7.65 7.62
CA GLU A 67 -15.44 6.79 8.81
C GLU A 67 -16.27 5.53 8.53
N ASP A 68 -17.43 5.69 7.88
CA ASP A 68 -18.30 4.58 7.50
C ASP A 68 -17.60 3.56 6.60
N GLU A 69 -16.83 4.03 5.62
CA GLU A 69 -16.07 3.15 4.71
C GLU A 69 -14.99 2.36 5.43
N VAL A 70 -14.35 2.98 6.43
CA VAL A 70 -13.37 2.30 7.29
C VAL A 70 -14.05 1.23 8.12
N LEU A 71 -15.16 1.57 8.80
CA LEU A 71 -15.90 0.65 9.66
C LEU A 71 -16.51 -0.53 8.87
N LEU A 72 -16.90 -0.31 7.61
CA LEU A 72 -17.40 -1.36 6.71
C LEU A 72 -16.29 -2.18 6.05
N GLY A 73 -15.01 -1.88 6.28
CA GLY A 73 -13.88 -2.59 5.69
C GLY A 73 -13.71 -2.36 4.19
N ALA A 74 -14.21 -1.23 3.67
CA ALA A 74 -14.18 -0.92 2.24
C ALA A 74 -12.73 -0.75 1.76
N GLY A 75 -12.32 -1.54 0.76
CA GLY A 75 -10.96 -1.54 0.23
C GLY A 75 -9.94 -2.41 0.97
N GLU A 76 -10.34 -3.02 2.10
CA GLU A 76 -9.55 -4.00 2.84
C GLU A 76 -10.11 -5.41 2.64
N ASN A 77 -11.39 -5.58 2.96
CA ASN A 77 -12.14 -6.83 2.80
C ASN A 77 -13.00 -6.84 1.53
N THR A 78 -13.18 -5.68 0.89
CA THR A 78 -13.94 -5.50 -0.35
C THR A 78 -13.13 -4.78 -1.40
N CYS A 79 -13.61 -4.74 -2.64
CA CYS A 79 -12.88 -4.11 -3.74
C CYS A 79 -12.69 -2.61 -3.47
N GLY A 80 -11.45 -2.11 -3.47
CA GLY A 80 -11.13 -0.69 -3.23
C GLY A 80 -11.53 0.29 -4.35
N ASN A 81 -12.02 -0.22 -5.49
CA ASN A 81 -12.52 0.61 -6.59
C ASN A 81 -13.96 1.06 -6.29
N THR A 82 -14.15 2.36 -6.14
CA THR A 82 -15.46 2.97 -5.81
C THR A 82 -16.56 2.71 -6.83
N ARG A 83 -16.20 2.33 -8.06
CA ARG A 83 -17.15 1.97 -9.13
C ARG A 83 -17.45 0.47 -9.20
N CYS A 84 -16.76 -0.35 -8.42
CA CYS A 84 -17.02 -1.78 -8.38
C CYS A 84 -18.35 -2.02 -7.67
N PRO A 85 -19.27 -2.84 -8.23
CA PRO A 85 -20.50 -3.22 -7.53
C PRO A 85 -20.23 -3.86 -6.16
N ARG A 86 -19.10 -4.58 -6.06
CA ARG A 86 -18.64 -5.27 -4.85
C ARG A 86 -17.79 -4.39 -3.91
N HIS A 87 -17.88 -3.08 -4.05
CA HIS A 87 -17.21 -2.13 -3.16
C HIS A 87 -17.91 -2.05 -1.81
N GLN A 88 -19.24 -2.11 -1.82
CA GLN A 88 -20.07 -2.04 -0.61
C GLN A 88 -20.17 -3.41 0.05
N ALA A 89 -20.04 -3.42 1.38
CA ALA A 89 -20.09 -4.63 2.20
C ALA A 89 -21.52 -5.22 2.37
N THR A 90 -22.52 -4.65 1.69
CA THR A 90 -23.94 -4.97 1.86
C THR A 90 -24.41 -6.20 1.08
N ASP A 91 -23.62 -6.66 0.12
CA ASP A 91 -23.96 -7.84 -0.67
C ASP A 91 -23.59 -9.10 0.11
N ASN A 92 -24.59 -9.93 0.45
CA ASN A 92 -24.43 -11.19 1.20
C ASN A 92 -23.52 -12.23 0.50
N GLU A 93 -22.98 -11.93 -0.68
CA GLU A 93 -22.08 -12.78 -1.46
C GLU A 93 -20.83 -12.03 -1.95
N LEU A 94 -20.07 -11.46 -1.01
CA LEU A 94 -18.77 -10.87 -1.34
C LEU A 94 -17.73 -11.98 -1.57
N PRO A 95 -17.00 -11.94 -2.70
CA PRO A 95 -15.89 -12.85 -2.92
C PRO A 95 -14.78 -12.54 -1.92
N LYS A 96 -14.24 -13.58 -1.28
CA LYS A 96 -13.06 -13.44 -0.42
C LYS A 96 -11.88 -12.93 -1.25
N LEU A 97 -11.29 -11.82 -0.81
CA LEU A 97 -10.06 -11.33 -1.40
C LEU A 97 -8.91 -12.28 -1.07
N THR A 98 -8.01 -12.47 -2.02
CA THR A 98 -6.79 -13.24 -1.83
C THR A 98 -5.62 -12.28 -1.74
N THR A 99 -4.80 -12.44 -0.71
CA THR A 99 -3.56 -11.68 -0.58
C THR A 99 -2.57 -12.17 -1.63
N LEU A 100 -2.03 -11.22 -2.41
CA LEU A 100 -0.95 -11.49 -3.35
C LEU A 100 0.31 -10.83 -2.81
N GLU A 101 1.36 -11.63 -2.64
CA GLU A 101 2.68 -11.08 -2.37
C GLU A 101 3.26 -10.54 -3.68
N LEU A 102 3.63 -9.27 -3.69
CA LEU A 102 4.33 -8.67 -4.81
C LEU A 102 5.82 -8.96 -4.62
N PRO A 103 6.48 -9.73 -5.51
CA PRO A 103 7.93 -9.83 -5.47
C PRO A 103 8.50 -8.48 -5.93
N PHE A 104 9.03 -7.72 -4.99
CA PHE A 104 9.83 -6.53 -5.27
C PHE A 104 11.18 -6.68 -4.59
N ALA A 105 12.22 -6.20 -5.27
CA ALA A 105 13.54 -6.07 -4.68
C ALA A 105 13.82 -4.59 -4.46
N TYR A 106 14.48 -4.24 -3.37
CA TYR A 106 14.87 -2.86 -3.11
C TYR A 106 16.25 -2.79 -2.46
N THR A 107 16.97 -1.68 -2.67
CA THR A 107 18.27 -1.45 -2.04
C THR A 107 18.12 -0.46 -0.91
N GLU A 108 18.46 -0.89 0.31
CA GLU A 108 18.48 -0.07 1.50
C GLU A 108 19.90 0.00 2.05
N GLN A 109 20.46 1.21 2.15
CA GLN A 109 21.83 1.44 2.65
C GLN A 109 22.92 0.58 1.97
N GLY A 110 22.72 0.19 0.72
CA GLY A 110 23.65 -0.63 -0.07
C GLY A 110 23.41 -2.14 0.03
N GLU A 111 22.45 -2.59 0.85
CA GLU A 111 22.02 -3.98 0.93
C GLU A 111 20.74 -4.17 0.09
N THR A 112 20.69 -5.22 -0.74
CA THR A 112 19.50 -5.55 -1.53
C THR A 112 18.65 -6.56 -0.77
N GLN A 113 17.36 -6.27 -0.64
CA GLN A 113 16.33 -7.11 -0.05
C GLN A 113 15.37 -7.60 -1.12
#